data_AF-A0A7D5RRI2-F1
#
_entry.id   AF-A0A7D5RRI2-F1
#
_cell.length_a   1.000
_cell.length_b   1.000
_cell.length_c   1.000
_cell.angle_alpha   90.00
_cell.angle_beta   90.00
_cell.angle_gamma   90.00
#
_symmetry.space_group_name_H-M   'P 1'
#
loop_
_entity.id
_entity.type
_entity.pdbx_description
1 polymer ?
#
loop_
_entity_poly.entity_id
_entity_poly.type
_entity_poly.pdbx_seq_one_letter_code
_entity_poly.pdbx_strand_id
1 'polypeptide(L)'
;MPDIARLDESLLLVAIDTVPAEQHRTDPQARTVALPPGHDMASRLRAYRFDYTRGHFIPLSAEPLDAAERDAGELIEGIVEAIELLEDALGVALPKRTKRAIAAFRRNTPKRQEASP
;
A
#
# COMPACT_ATOMS: atom_id res chain seq x y z
N MET A 1 10.89 5.08 27.83
CA MET A 1 10.14 6.29 27.43
C MET A 1 9.32 5.92 26.20
N PRO A 2 8.02 6.22 26.16
CA PRO A 2 7.17 5.89 25.01
C PRO A 2 7.32 6.87 23.86
N ASP A 3 6.85 6.45 22.68
CA ASP A 3 6.93 7.23 21.45
C ASP A 3 5.57 7.82 21.06
N ILE A 4 5.62 9.00 20.48
CA ILE A 4 4.49 9.65 19.80
C ILE A 4 4.83 9.91 18.35
N ALA A 5 3.82 9.83 17.50
CA ALA A 5 3.86 10.28 16.12
C ALA A 5 3.49 11.76 16.03
N ARG A 6 4.26 12.55 15.27
CA ARG A 6 3.86 13.89 14.83
C ARG A 6 3.21 13.83 13.46
N LEU A 7 2.09 14.52 13.33
CA LEU A 7 1.35 14.65 12.09
C LEU A 7 1.54 16.04 11.47
N ASP A 8 1.48 16.13 10.14
CA ASP A 8 1.41 17.39 9.41
C ASP A 8 -0.03 17.95 9.34
N GLU A 9 -0.22 19.03 8.57
CA GLU A 9 -1.54 19.66 8.34
C GLU A 9 -2.54 18.74 7.64
N SER A 10 -2.07 17.73 6.92
CA SER A 10 -2.89 16.72 6.24
C SER A 10 -3.08 15.46 7.09
N LEU A 11 -2.68 15.50 8.36
CA LEU A 11 -2.70 14.37 9.30
C LEU A 11 -1.85 13.17 8.84
N LEU A 12 -0.82 13.44 8.04
CA LEU A 12 0.18 12.44 7.68
C LEU A 12 1.28 12.39 8.73
N LEU A 13 1.67 11.19 9.11
CA LEU A 13 2.78 10.97 10.03
C LEU A 13 4.10 11.40 9.36
N VAL A 14 4.79 12.36 9.96
CA VAL A 14 6.03 12.95 9.44
C VAL A 14 7.25 12.73 10.33
N ALA A 15 7.04 12.50 11.63
CA ALA A 15 8.13 12.27 12.57
C ALA A 15 7.66 11.43 13.76
N ILE A 16 8.63 10.87 14.50
CA ILE A 16 8.41 10.17 15.76
C ILE A 16 9.34 10.78 16.79
N ASP A 17 8.77 11.11 17.94
CA ASP A 17 9.50 11.61 19.09
C ASP A 17 9.30 10.66 20.26
N THR A 18 10.38 10.42 20.99
CA THR A 18 10.34 9.76 22.30
C THR A 18 10.05 10.81 23.37
N VAL A 19 8.96 10.64 24.10
CA VAL A 19 8.48 11.62 25.08
C VAL A 19 8.39 11.03 26.50
N PRO A 20 8.32 11.87 27.54
CA PRO A 20 7.96 11.43 28.88
C PRO A 20 6.59 10.74 28.91
N ALA A 21 6.38 9.82 29.85
CA ALA A 21 5.15 9.01 29.91
C ALA A 21 3.88 9.84 30.11
N GLU A 22 3.97 10.93 30.85
CA GLU A 22 2.89 11.89 31.07
C GLU A 22 2.44 12.63 29.79
N GLN A 23 3.28 12.64 28.75
CA GLN A 23 2.98 13.23 27.44
C GLN A 23 2.55 12.19 26.40
N HIS A 24 2.52 10.90 26.75
CA HIS A 24 2.10 9.82 25.85
C HIS A 24 0.58 9.75 25.73
N ARG A 25 0.03 10.61 24.88
CA ARG A 25 -1.40 10.63 24.56
C ARG A 25 -1.62 11.07 23.11
N THR A 26 -2.73 10.64 22.54
CA THR A 26 -3.20 11.16 21.26
C THR A 26 -3.86 12.51 21.51
N ASP A 27 -3.36 13.55 20.84
CA ASP A 27 -3.88 14.92 20.90
C ASP A 27 -4.06 15.45 19.46
N PRO A 28 -5.30 15.41 18.94
CA PRO A 28 -5.58 15.89 17.59
C PRO A 28 -5.28 17.38 17.39
N GLN A 29 -5.38 18.21 18.43
CA GLN A 29 -5.08 19.65 18.34
C GLN A 29 -3.58 19.90 18.26
N ALA A 30 -2.80 19.13 19.03
CA ALA A 30 -1.34 19.16 18.95
C ALA A 30 -0.79 18.37 17.74
N ARG A 31 -1.65 17.69 16.97
CA ARG A 31 -1.29 16.80 15.85
C ARG A 31 -0.31 15.71 16.28
N THR A 32 -0.57 15.10 17.44
CA THR A 32 0.22 14.01 17.96
C THR A 32 -0.62 12.77 18.20
N VAL A 33 -0.05 11.60 17.97
CA VAL A 33 -0.69 10.30 18.17
C VAL A 33 0.18 9.43 19.06
N ALA A 34 -0.39 8.89 20.14
CA ALA A 34 0.31 7.92 20.96
C ALA A 34 0.53 6.62 20.17
N LEU A 35 1.78 6.17 20.07
CA LEU A 35 2.09 4.93 19.38
C LEU A 35 2.09 3.76 20.36
N PRO A 36 1.62 2.56 19.95
CA PRO A 36 1.65 1.38 20.78
C PRO A 36 3.09 0.89 21.00
N PRO A 37 3.39 0.28 22.16
CA PRO A 37 4.71 -0.27 22.41
C PRO A 37 5.10 -1.31 21.35
N GLY A 38 6.37 -1.29 20.91
CA GLY A 38 6.89 -2.23 19.91
C GLY A 38 6.54 -1.90 18.45
N HIS A 39 6.04 -0.70 18.16
CA HIS A 39 5.82 -0.27 16.78
C HIS A 39 7.14 -0.18 15.98
N ASP A 40 7.07 -0.41 14.67
CA ASP A 40 8.20 -0.23 13.74
C ASP A 40 8.01 0.99 12.81
N MET A 41 7.26 1.98 13.29
CA MET A 41 6.87 3.12 12.45
C MET A 41 8.08 3.97 12.02
N ALA A 42 9.12 4.08 12.86
CA ALA A 42 10.33 4.85 12.56
C ALA A 42 11.10 4.31 11.34
N SER A 43 11.19 2.98 11.22
CA SER A 43 11.85 2.32 10.08
C SER A 43 11.04 2.50 8.79
N ARG A 44 9.70 2.48 8.89
CA ARG A 44 8.78 2.60 7.74
C ARG A 44 8.70 4.03 7.18
N LEU A 45 8.90 5.04 8.03
CA LEU A 45 8.90 6.45 7.63
C LEU A 45 9.98 6.83 6.61
N ARG A 46 10.99 5.99 6.38
CA ARG A 46 12.02 6.25 5.36
C ARG A 46 11.55 5.94 3.94
N ALA A 47 10.52 5.11 3.79
CA ALA A 47 9.99 4.66 2.50
C ALA A 47 8.52 5.08 2.28
N TYR A 48 7.78 5.33 3.36
CA TYR A 48 6.35 5.60 3.32
C TYR A 48 5.95 6.68 4.34
N ARG A 49 4.94 7.49 4.02
CA ARG A 49 4.15 8.27 4.99
C ARG A 49 3.00 7.42 5.50
N PHE A 50 2.56 7.60 6.73
CA PHE A 50 1.35 6.93 7.22
C PHE A 50 0.21 7.93 7.28
N ASP A 51 -0.89 7.65 6.59
CA ASP A 51 -2.13 8.42 6.67
C ASP A 51 -2.91 7.95 7.89
N TYR A 52 -2.94 8.78 8.94
CA TYR A 52 -3.62 8.45 10.18
C TYR A 52 -5.15 8.36 10.01
N THR A 53 -5.72 9.19 9.13
CA THR A 53 -7.18 9.22 8.92
C THR A 53 -7.68 7.97 8.21
N ARG A 54 -6.88 7.44 7.28
CA ARG A 54 -7.24 6.29 6.45
C ARG A 54 -6.56 4.99 6.88
N GLY A 55 -5.68 5.03 7.88
CA GLY A 55 -5.03 3.86 8.47
C GLY A 55 -4.11 3.08 7.52
N HIS A 56 -3.45 3.74 6.56
CA HIS A 56 -2.56 3.05 5.60
C HIS A 56 -1.30 3.85 5.25
N PHE A 57 -0.33 3.17 4.64
CA PHE A 57 0.93 3.75 4.19
C PHE A 57 0.82 4.29 2.76
N ILE A 58 1.35 5.50 2.54
CA ILE A 58 1.49 6.19 1.25
C ILE A 58 2.99 6.20 0.91
N PRO A 59 3.42 5.77 -0.29
CA PRO A 59 4.83 5.85 -0.69
C PRO A 59 5.38 7.28 -0.59
N LEU A 60 6.63 7.43 -0.13
CA LEU A 60 7.32 8.73 -0.10
C LEU A 60 7.80 9.18 -1.48
N SER A 61 8.01 8.23 -2.38
CA SER A 61 8.46 8.49 -3.74
C SER A 61 7.35 9.17 -4.54
N ALA A 62 7.69 10.30 -5.16
CA ALA A 62 6.91 10.91 -6.24
C ALA A 62 7.24 10.27 -7.59
N GLU A 63 7.84 9.06 -7.60
CA GLU A 63 7.90 8.28 -8.82
C GLU A 63 6.51 8.23 -9.42
N PRO A 64 6.36 8.61 -10.71
CA PRO A 64 5.07 8.52 -11.35
C PRO A 64 4.57 7.09 -11.19
N LEU A 65 3.25 6.90 -11.06
CA LEU A 65 2.68 5.54 -11.07
C LEU A 65 3.30 4.68 -12.17
N ASP A 66 3.67 5.28 -13.30
CA ASP A 66 4.42 4.70 -14.41
C ASP A 66 5.70 3.94 -14.02
N ALA A 67 6.44 4.34 -12.98
CA ALA A 67 7.62 3.62 -12.50
C ALA A 67 7.25 2.45 -11.58
N ALA A 68 6.26 2.63 -10.70
CA ALA A 68 5.70 1.54 -9.90
C ALA A 68 4.99 0.49 -10.78
N GLU A 69 4.36 0.90 -11.87
CA GLU A 69 3.74 0.03 -12.88
C GLU A 69 4.79 -0.74 -13.70
N ARG A 70 5.97 -0.16 -13.94
CA ARG A 70 7.10 -0.87 -14.56
C ARG A 70 7.65 -1.97 -13.66
N ASP A 71 7.80 -1.69 -12.38
CA ASP A 71 8.38 -2.63 -11.42
C ASP A 71 7.36 -3.70 -10.93
N ALA A 72 6.06 -3.40 -11.00
CA ALA A 72 4.99 -4.32 -10.59
C ALA A 72 4.33 -5.07 -11.77
N GLY A 73 4.90 -5.03 -12.97
CA GLY A 73 4.31 -5.68 -14.15
C GLY A 73 4.02 -7.17 -13.92
N GLU A 74 4.94 -7.88 -13.26
CA GLU A 74 4.78 -9.30 -12.91
C GLU A 74 3.70 -9.53 -11.84
N LEU A 75 3.53 -8.59 -10.90
CA LEU A 75 2.48 -8.67 -9.87
C LEU A 75 1.09 -8.50 -10.50
N ILE A 76 0.94 -7.53 -11.41
CA ILE A 76 -0.33 -7.29 -12.10
C ILE A 76 -0.67 -8.49 -12.99
N GLU A 77 0.31 -9.06 -13.70
CA GLU A 77 0.13 -10.29 -14.48
C GLU A 77 -0.33 -11.45 -13.58
N GLY A 78 0.33 -11.68 -12.45
CA GLY A 78 -0.05 -12.73 -11.51
C GLY A 78 -1.47 -12.56 -10.93
N ILE A 79 -1.91 -11.32 -10.66
CA ILE A 79 -3.29 -11.05 -10.23
C ILE A 79 -4.29 -11.37 -11.34
N VAL A 80 -4.00 -10.97 -12.58
CA VAL A 80 -4.87 -11.28 -13.73
C VAL A 80 -4.98 -12.79 -13.94
N GLU A 81 -3.88 -13.51 -13.84
CA GLU A 81 -3.85 -14.98 -13.94
C GLU A 81 -4.64 -15.65 -12.82
N ALA A 82 -4.49 -15.19 -11.58
CA ALA A 82 -5.26 -15.69 -10.45
C ALA A 82 -6.76 -15.48 -10.65
N ILE A 83 -7.18 -14.32 -11.18
CA ILE A 83 -8.59 -14.03 -11.47
C ILE A 83 -9.13 -14.93 -12.60
N GLU A 84 -8.37 -15.12 -13.68
CA GLU A 84 -8.73 -16.05 -14.78
C GLU A 84 -8.86 -17.49 -14.24
N LEU A 85 -7.90 -17.95 -13.43
CA LEU A 85 -7.91 -19.27 -12.82
C LEU A 85 -9.11 -19.45 -11.89
N LEU A 86 -9.46 -18.45 -11.09
CA LEU A 86 -10.61 -18.50 -10.19
C LEU A 86 -11.94 -18.52 -10.96
N GLU A 87 -12.06 -17.80 -12.08
CA GLU A 87 -13.23 -17.89 -12.97
C GLU A 87 -13.41 -19.32 -13.48
N ASP A 88 -12.34 -19.94 -13.98
CA ASP A 88 -12.37 -21.30 -14.53
C ASP A 88 -12.60 -22.36 -13.44
N ALA A 89 -11.87 -22.27 -12.32
CA ALA A 89 -11.94 -23.24 -11.23
C ALA A 89 -13.27 -23.21 -10.47
N LEU A 90 -13.86 -22.03 -10.31
CA LEU A 90 -15.12 -21.85 -9.58
C LEU A 90 -16.34 -21.83 -10.52
N GLY A 91 -16.14 -21.76 -11.84
CA GLY A 91 -17.22 -21.63 -12.83
C GLY A 91 -18.02 -20.34 -12.67
N VAL A 92 -17.45 -19.31 -12.03
CA VAL A 92 -18.12 -18.03 -11.76
C VAL A 92 -17.82 -17.06 -12.88
N ALA A 93 -18.84 -16.72 -13.66
CA ALA A 93 -18.69 -15.76 -14.74
C ALA A 93 -18.26 -14.37 -14.21
N LEU A 94 -17.10 -13.89 -14.65
CA LEU A 94 -16.65 -12.55 -14.30
C LEU A 94 -17.57 -11.48 -14.89
N PRO A 95 -17.73 -10.34 -14.21
CA PRO A 95 -18.45 -9.19 -14.76
C PRO A 95 -17.90 -8.77 -16.12
N LYS A 96 -18.78 -8.35 -17.04
CA LYS A 96 -18.41 -7.89 -18.40
C LYS A 96 -17.32 -6.82 -18.39
N ARG A 97 -17.34 -5.92 -17.38
CA ARG A 97 -16.33 -4.87 -17.20
C ARG A 97 -14.95 -5.48 -16.90
N THR A 98 -14.88 -6.47 -16.01
CA THR A 98 -13.65 -7.19 -15.66
C THR A 98 -13.09 -7.93 -16.86
N LYS A 99 -13.94 -8.67 -17.61
CA LYS A 99 -13.51 -9.36 -18.84
C LYS A 99 -12.91 -8.41 -19.88
N ARG A 100 -13.51 -7.23 -20.06
CA ARG A 100 -12.98 -6.19 -20.97
C ARG A 100 -11.64 -5.64 -20.50
N ALA A 101 -11.47 -5.44 -19.19
CA ALA A 101 -10.21 -4.96 -18.61
C ALA A 101 -9.09 -5.99 -18.80
N ILE A 102 -9.36 -7.27 -18.50
CA ILE A 102 -8.41 -8.37 -18.72
C ILE A 102 -8.05 -8.49 -20.21
N ALA A 103 -9.04 -8.47 -21.11
CA ALA A 103 -8.79 -8.52 -22.55
C ALA A 103 -8.00 -7.29 -23.07
N ALA A 104 -8.16 -6.12 -22.46
CA ALA A 104 -7.34 -4.95 -22.79
C ALA A 104 -5.90 -5.11 -22.30
N PHE A 105 -5.72 -5.61 -21.07
CA PHE A 105 -4.40 -5.94 -20.53
C PHE A 105 -3.66 -6.96 -21.40
N ARG A 106 -4.29 -8.10 -21.73
CA ARG A 106 -3.68 -9.17 -22.54
C ARG A 106 -3.30 -8.76 -23.97
N ARG A 107 -3.95 -7.74 -24.54
CA ARG A 107 -3.58 -7.20 -25.85
C ARG A 107 -2.26 -6.44 -25.82
N ASN A 108 -1.94 -5.81 -24.69
CA ASN A 108 -0.72 -5.03 -24.51
C ASN A 108 0.40 -5.86 -23.85
N THR A 109 0.02 -6.86 -23.05
CA THR A 109 0.92 -7.71 -22.27
C THR A 109 0.54 -9.17 -22.51
N PRO A 110 1.13 -9.83 -23.53
CA PRO A 110 0.90 -11.25 -23.76
C PRO A 110 1.39 -12.06 -22.56
N LYS A 111 0.70 -13.16 -22.25
CA LYS A 111 1.11 -14.10 -21.18
C LYS A 111 2.58 -14.45 -21.38
N ARG A 112 3.41 -14.24 -20.35
CA ARG A 112 4.74 -14.84 -20.36
C ARG A 112 4.56 -16.35 -20.48
N GLN A 113 5.19 -16.93 -21.50
CA GLN A 113 5.34 -18.37 -21.53
C GLN A 113 6.33 -18.69 -20.42
N GLU A 114 5.86 -19.35 -19.35
CA GLU A 114 6.78 -19.99 -18.42
C GLU A 114 7.70 -20.88 -19.26
N ALA A 115 8.99 -20.58 -19.23
CA ALA A 115 9.99 -21.49 -19.76
C ALA A 115 9.84 -22.77 -18.94
N SER A 116 9.13 -23.76 -19.50
CA SER A 116 9.00 -25.07 -18.90
C SER A 116 10.42 -25.63 -18.70
N PRO A 117 10.77 -26.09 -17.50
CA PRO A 117 12.01 -26.84 -17.28
C PRO A 117 12.03 -28.16 -18.08
#